data_AF-A0A653EY34-F1
#
_entry.id   AF-A0A653EY34-F1
#
_cell.length_a   1.000
_cell.length_b   1.000
_cell.length_c   1.000
_cell.angle_alpha   90.00
_cell.angle_beta   90.00
_cell.angle_gamma   90.00
#
_symmetry.space_group_name_H-M   'P 1'
#
loop_
_entity.id
_entity.type
_entity.pdbx_description
1 polymer ?
#
loop_
_entity_poly.entity_id
_entity_poly.type
_entity_poly.pdbx_seq_one_letter_code
_entity_poly.pdbx_strand_id
1 'polypeptide(L)'
;MDMMRYDHAMMADHVSAQANLVAHMNDLRTQALNTVNHVAGIWTAHGSDAAQQAYHEINQAFSTVFATIERHGAAIGQASTNAGVTDHGVAAGFRGL
;
A
#
# COMPACT_ATOMS: atom_id res chain seq x y z
N MET A 1 -3.25 -1.87 -32.41
CA MET A 1 -2.66 -1.97 -31.07
C MET A 1 -3.31 -0.86 -30.26
N ASP A 2 -4.27 -1.23 -29.41
CA ASP A 2 -4.92 -0.27 -28.52
C ASP A 2 -3.82 0.43 -27.72
N MET A 3 -3.72 1.74 -27.95
CA MET A 3 -2.82 2.59 -27.21
C MET A 3 -3.35 2.54 -25.79
N MET A 4 -2.69 1.80 -24.90
CA MET A 4 -2.90 1.81 -23.45
C MET A 4 -2.59 3.23 -22.99
N ARG A 5 -3.51 4.16 -23.28
CA ARG A 5 -3.44 5.55 -22.88
C ARG A 5 -3.58 5.49 -21.38
N TYR A 6 -2.45 5.64 -20.71
CA TYR A 6 -2.35 5.64 -19.27
C TYR A 6 -3.13 6.86 -18.78
N ASP A 7 -4.45 6.69 -18.61
CA ASP A 7 -5.37 7.81 -18.44
C ASP A 7 -5.26 8.34 -17.02
N HIS A 8 -5.07 9.65 -16.89
CA HIS A 8 -4.85 10.32 -15.60
C HIS A 8 -5.97 10.02 -14.59
N ALA A 9 -7.20 9.81 -15.07
CA ALA A 9 -8.33 9.37 -14.26
C ALA A 9 -8.10 8.00 -13.59
N MET A 10 -7.50 7.04 -14.30
CA MET A 10 -7.16 5.72 -13.76
C MET A 10 -6.09 5.81 -12.68
N MET A 11 -5.18 6.79 -12.77
CA MET A 11 -4.12 7.00 -11.78
C MET A 11 -4.67 7.62 -10.50
N ALA A 12 -5.58 8.60 -10.60
CA ALA A 12 -6.25 9.20 -9.45
C ALA A 12 -7.07 8.15 -8.68
N ASP A 13 -7.79 7.29 -9.41
CA ASP A 13 -8.51 6.16 -8.84
C ASP A 13 -7.55 5.20 -8.11
N HIS A 14 -6.41 4.89 -8.73
CA HIS A 14 -5.40 4.01 -8.13
C HIS A 14 -4.77 4.57 -6.84
N VAL A 15 -4.51 5.88 -6.76
CA VAL A 15 -4.03 6.53 -5.53
C VAL A 15 -5.09 6.46 -4.43
N SER A 16 -6.36 6.68 -4.77
CA SER A 16 -7.46 6.57 -3.80
C SER A 16 -7.63 5.14 -3.28
N ALA A 17 -7.50 4.14 -4.16
CA ALA A 17 -7.55 2.72 -3.80
C ALA A 17 -6.40 2.32 -2.86
N GLN A 18 -5.20 2.88 -3.07
CA GLN A 18 -4.06 2.65 -2.17
C GLN A 18 -4.29 3.23 -0.77
N ALA A 19 -4.83 4.45 -0.67
CA ALA A 19 -5.14 5.05 0.63
C ALA A 19 -6.16 4.20 1.42
N ASN A 20 -7.21 3.72 0.74
CA ASN A 20 -8.21 2.83 1.33
C ASN A 20 -7.60 1.48 1.76
N LEU A 21 -6.68 0.92 0.97
CA LEU A 21 -5.98 -0.31 1.31
C LEU A 21 -5.10 -0.13 2.56
N VAL A 22 -4.36 0.98 2.68
CA VAL A 22 -3.55 1.29 3.86
C VAL A 22 -4.43 1.43 5.10
N ALA A 23 -5.57 2.11 4.99
CA ALA A 23 -6.52 2.23 6.09
C ALA A 23 -7.05 0.85 6.54
N HIS A 24 -7.51 0.03 5.59
CA HIS A 24 -7.99 -1.32 5.87
C HIS A 24 -6.91 -2.20 6.52
N MET A 25 -5.65 -2.13 6.05
CA MET A 25 -4.55 -2.89 6.65
C MET A 25 -4.22 -2.41 8.07
N ASN A 26 -4.37 -1.13 8.38
CA ASN A 26 -4.21 -0.63 9.75
C ASN A 26 -5.32 -1.14 10.69
N ASP A 27 -6.55 -1.21 10.20
CA ASP A 27 -7.67 -1.77 10.97
C ASP A 27 -7.45 -3.26 11.25
N LEU A 28 -7.04 -4.03 10.24
CA LEU A 28 -6.72 -5.46 10.40
C LEU A 28 -5.58 -5.68 11.38
N ARG A 29 -4.52 -4.85 11.34
CA ARG A 29 -3.43 -4.90 12.32
C ARG A 29 -3.97 -4.71 13.73
N THR A 30 -4.80 -3.69 13.93
CA THR A 30 -5.38 -3.38 15.24
C THR A 30 -6.25 -4.52 15.75
N GLN A 31 -7.08 -5.10 14.89
CA GLN A 31 -7.91 -6.26 15.23
C GLN A 31 -7.05 -7.47 15.64
N ALA A 32 -6.01 -7.79 14.87
CA ALA A 32 -5.11 -8.91 15.17
C ALA A 32 -4.40 -8.73 16.52
N LEU A 33 -3.88 -7.52 16.81
CA LEU A 33 -3.27 -7.21 18.10
C LEU A 33 -4.27 -7.33 19.26
N ASN A 34 -5.52 -6.91 19.05
CA ASN A 34 -6.57 -7.07 20.07
C ASN A 34 -6.92 -8.53 20.34
N THR A 35 -6.94 -9.38 19.31
CA THR A 35 -7.12 -10.83 19.47
C THR A 35 -6.00 -11.46 20.27
N VAL A 36 -4.74 -11.09 20.01
CA VAL A 36 -3.60 -11.56 20.81
C VAL A 36 -3.72 -11.09 22.26
N ASN A 37 -4.11 -9.83 22.49
CA ASN A 37 -4.33 -9.29 23.84
C ASN A 37 -5.37 -10.09 24.63
N HIS A 38 -6.43 -10.54 23.96
CA HIS A 38 -7.48 -11.32 24.61
C HIS A 38 -6.97 -12.65 25.21
N VAL A 39 -6.01 -13.31 24.55
CA VAL A 39 -5.46 -14.60 24.99
C VAL A 39 -4.12 -14.48 25.72
N ALA A 40 -3.49 -13.30 25.70
CA ALA A 40 -2.18 -13.06 26.28
C ALA A 40 -2.11 -13.41 27.77
N GLY A 41 -3.19 -13.14 28.53
CA GLY A 41 -3.27 -13.49 29.94
C GLY A 41 -3.22 -15.01 30.18
N ILE A 42 -3.82 -15.80 29.29
CA ILE A 42 -3.80 -17.27 29.37
C ILE A 42 -2.39 -17.78 29.13
N TRP A 43 -1.72 -17.31 28.07
CA TRP A 43 -0.35 -17.72 27.76
C TRP A 43 0.63 -17.34 28.89
N THR A 44 0.50 -16.12 29.42
CA THR A 44 1.33 -15.66 30.54
C THR A 44 1.09 -16.49 31.81
N ALA A 45 -0.16 -16.84 32.11
CA ALA A 45 -0.51 -17.69 33.25
C ALA A 45 0.11 -19.11 33.14
N HIS A 46 0.37 -19.59 31.92
CA HIS A 46 1.07 -20.84 31.64
C HIS A 46 2.59 -20.67 31.50
N GLY A 47 3.14 -19.47 31.79
CA GLY A 47 4.58 -19.19 31.72
C GLY A 47 5.13 -19.03 30.30
N SER A 48 4.25 -18.85 29.30
CA SER A 48 4.62 -18.65 27.90
C SER A 48 4.79 -17.18 27.56
N ASP A 49 5.76 -16.89 26.70
CA ASP A 49 6.03 -15.59 26.08
C ASP A 49 5.38 -15.46 24.68
N ALA A 50 4.48 -16.38 24.31
CA ALA A 50 3.84 -16.44 22.99
C ALA A 50 3.13 -15.14 22.59
N ALA A 51 2.61 -14.37 23.56
CA ALA A 51 1.96 -13.09 23.29
C ALA A 51 2.96 -12.08 22.69
N GLN A 52 4.14 -11.97 23.29
CA GLN A 52 5.18 -11.07 22.81
C GLN A 52 5.69 -11.50 21.43
N GLN A 53 5.91 -12.80 21.22
CA GLN A 53 6.30 -13.32 19.92
C GLN A 53 5.25 -13.01 18.85
N ALA A 54 3.96 -13.28 19.14
CA ALA A 54 2.86 -12.96 18.22
C ALA A 54 2.77 -11.47 17.91
N TYR A 55 2.95 -10.58 18.90
CA TYR A 55 3.01 -9.14 18.64
C TYR A 55 4.14 -8.74 17.72
N HIS A 56 5.33 -9.31 17.91
CA HIS A 56 6.47 -9.03 17.04
C HIS A 56 6.22 -9.49 15.61
N GLU A 57 5.73 -10.72 15.43
CA GLU A 57 5.45 -11.29 14.11
C GLU A 57 4.36 -10.53 13.36
N ILE A 58 3.25 -10.18 14.03
CA ILE A 58 2.17 -9.38 13.44
C ILE A 58 2.72 -8.03 12.97
N ASN A 59 3.45 -7.30 13.83
CA ASN A 59 3.98 -6.00 13.45
C ASN A 59 4.99 -6.08 12.30
N GLN A 60 5.85 -7.10 12.27
CA GLN A 60 6.79 -7.31 11.18
C GLN A 60 6.10 -7.62 9.85
N ALA A 61 5.08 -8.48 9.87
CA ALA A 61 4.29 -8.82 8.68
C ALA A 61 3.60 -7.58 8.11
N PHE A 62 2.92 -6.79 8.95
CA PHE A 62 2.26 -5.56 8.51
C PHE A 62 3.25 -4.51 8.04
N SER A 63 4.42 -4.37 8.67
CA SER A 63 5.47 -3.47 8.18
C SER A 63 5.93 -3.82 6.76
N THR A 64 6.02 -5.10 6.43
CA THR A 64 6.40 -5.57 5.09
C THR A 64 5.32 -5.26 4.05
N VAL A 65 4.05 -5.42 4.43
CA VAL A 65 2.90 -5.07 3.59
C VAL A 65 2.88 -3.56 3.32
N PHE A 66 3.01 -2.72 4.36
CA PHE A 66 3.03 -1.27 4.19
C PHE A 66 4.20 -0.79 3.32
N ALA A 67 5.41 -1.32 3.54
CA ALA A 67 6.57 -0.99 2.69
C ALA A 67 6.37 -1.40 1.22
N THR A 68 5.57 -2.44 0.96
CA THR A 68 5.23 -2.85 -0.41
C THR A 68 4.18 -1.95 -1.03
N ILE A 69 3.17 -1.54 -0.27
CA ILE A 69 2.16 -0.58 -0.72
C ILE A 69 2.82 0.77 -1.04
N GLU A 70 3.72 1.26 -0.17
CA GLU A 70 4.43 2.52 -0.37
C GLU A 70 5.30 2.50 -1.64
N ARG A 71 6.07 1.42 -1.86
CA ARG A 71 6.85 1.24 -3.09
C ARG A 71 5.98 1.24 -4.35
N HIS A 72 4.82 0.59 -4.29
CA HIS A 72 3.87 0.62 -5.40
C HIS A 72 3.30 2.04 -5.63
N GLY A 73 2.98 2.78 -4.58
CA GLY A 73 2.54 4.17 -4.67
C GLY A 73 3.58 5.06 -5.36
N ALA A 74 4.84 4.95 -4.95
CA ALA A 74 5.95 5.70 -5.56
C ALA A 74 6.15 5.35 -7.05
N ALA A 75 6.10 4.07 -7.40
CA ALA A 75 6.24 3.61 -8.79
C ALA A 75 5.13 4.17 -9.69
N ILE A 76 3.89 4.23 -9.19
CA ILE A 76 2.75 4.77 -9.93
C ILE A 76 2.85 6.29 -10.07
N GLY A 77 3.26 7.01 -9.02
CA GLY A 77 3.52 8.44 -9.10
C GLY A 77 4.59 8.78 -10.15
N GLN A 78 5.66 7.98 -10.23
CA GLN A 78 6.69 8.15 -11.25
C GLN A 78 6.16 7.82 -12.65
N ALA A 79 5.40 6.73 -12.81
CA ALA A 79 4.77 6.39 -14.09
C ALA A 79 3.81 7.49 -14.56
N SER A 80 3.05 8.09 -13.65
CA SER A 80 2.17 9.24 -13.90
C SER A 80 2.93 10.45 -14.43
N THR A 81 4.02 10.80 -13.75
CA THR A 81 4.88 11.93 -14.15
C THR A 81 5.46 11.71 -15.54
N ASN A 82 5.96 10.50 -15.82
CA ASN A 82 6.52 10.15 -17.12
C ASN A 82 5.48 10.19 -18.25
N ALA A 83 4.25 9.71 -17.98
CA ALA A 83 3.15 9.77 -18.94
C ALA A 83 2.78 11.22 -19.27
N GLY A 84 2.66 12.09 -18.27
CA GLY A 84 2.38 13.51 -18.48
C GLY A 84 3.47 14.22 -19.29
N VAL A 85 4.75 13.97 -19.00
CA VAL A 85 5.88 14.51 -19.77
C VAL A 85 5.86 14.04 -21.23
N THR A 86 5.56 12.76 -21.45
CA THR A 86 5.52 12.17 -22.80
C THR A 86 4.36 12.75 -23.62
N ASP A 87 3.17 12.88 -23.03
CA ASP A 87 2.01 13.48 -23.70
C ASP A 87 2.24 14.96 -24.07
N HIS A 88 2.90 15.73 -23.20
CA HIS A 88 3.29 17.10 -23.52
C HIS A 88 4.34 17.19 -24.63
N GLY A 89 5.31 16.27 -24.66
CA GLY A 89 6.32 16.19 -25.72
C GLY A 89 5.72 15.85 -27.09
N VAL A 90 4.79 14.90 -27.14
CA VAL A 90 4.09 14.52 -28.38
C VAL A 90 3.17 15.64 -28.86
N ALA A 91 2.40 16.26 -27.97
CA ALA A 91 1.52 17.38 -28.33
C ALA A 91 2.28 18.62 -28.83
N ALA A 92 3.50 18.86 -28.33
CA ALA A 92 4.37 19.91 -28.83
C ALA A 92 4.85 19.63 -30.27
N GLY A 93 5.15 18.36 -30.61
CA GLY A 93 5.54 17.95 -31.95
C GLY A 93 4.44 18.13 -33.00
N PHE A 94 3.17 17.96 -32.64
CA PHE A 94 2.03 18.15 -33.55
C PHE A 94 1.66 19.62 -33.82
N ARG A 95 2.07 20.59 -32.99
CA ARG A 95 1.85 22.03 -33.26
C ARG A 95 2.98 22.67 -34.08
N GLY A 96 4.08 21.95 -34.31
CA GLY A 96 5.27 22.45 -35.01
C GLY A 96 5.34 22.12 -36.51
N LEU A 97 4.30 21.49 -37.07
CA LEU A 97 4.13 21.19 -38.50
C LEU A 97 2.94 21.97 -39.06
#